data_AF-V6SBC4-F1
#
_entry.id   AF-V6SBC4-F1
#
_cell.length_a   1.000
_cell.length_b   1.000
_cell.length_c   1.000
_cell.angle_alpha   90.00
_cell.angle_beta   90.00
_cell.angle_gamma   90.00
#
_symmetry.space_group_name_H-M   'P 1'
#
loop_
_entity.id
_entity.type
_entity.pdbx_description
1 polymer ?
#
loop_
_entity_poly.entity_id
_entity_poly.type
_entity_poly.pdbx_seq_one_letter_code
_entity_poly.pdbx_strand_id
1 'polypeptide(L)'
;MVKNILAFLGILLLIFEAYGYIQNERITGKYWQNIGKVKVGMTLEEARKIIGDSKYESWTQDNKSGEIIVSKDTNGKISYAIEYDMVFGASDNPKIYFDPNTLIVTEISKGE
;
A
#
# COMPACT_ATOMS: atom_id res chain seq x y z
N MET A 1 27.88 4.54 33.94
CA MET A 1 27.14 5.71 33.41
C MET A 1 26.89 5.58 31.91
N VAL A 2 27.93 5.47 31.07
CA VAL A 2 27.79 5.34 29.59
C VAL A 2 26.96 4.12 29.16
N LYS A 3 27.16 2.95 29.78
CA LYS A 3 26.36 1.73 29.48
C LYS A 3 24.85 1.93 29.69
N ASN A 4 24.46 2.66 30.73
CA ASN A 4 23.05 2.90 31.04
C ASN A 4 22.41 3.89 30.06
N ILE A 5 23.19 4.86 29.56
CA ILE A 5 22.75 5.80 28.53
C ILE A 5 22.55 5.08 27.19
N LEU A 6 23.47 4.20 26.79
CA LEU A 6 23.33 3.40 25.58
C LEU A 6 22.14 2.43 25.64
N ALA A 7 21.93 1.78 26.79
CA ALA A 7 20.77 0.92 27.00
C ALA A 7 19.45 1.71 26.93
N PHE A 8 19.40 2.91 27.50
CA PHE A 8 18.24 3.78 27.45
C PHE A 8 17.93 4.26 26.02
N LEU A 9 18.95 4.68 25.26
CA LEU A 9 18.79 5.04 23.85
C LEU A 9 18.30 3.86 23.01
N GLY A 10 18.82 2.65 23.27
CA GLY A 10 18.37 1.43 22.60
C GLY A 10 16.89 1.14 22.84
N ILE A 11 16.41 1.28 24.08
CA ILE A 11 14.99 1.10 24.40
C ILE A 11 14.12 2.15 23.71
N LEU A 12 14.55 3.42 23.67
CA LEU A 12 13.81 4.48 22.98
C LEU A 12 13.70 4.22 21.47
N LEU A 13 14.78 3.77 20.83
CA LEU A 13 14.77 3.42 19.41
C LEU A 13 13.81 2.24 19.14
N LEU A 14 13.84 1.19 19.98
CA LEU A 14 12.91 0.07 19.85
C LEU A 14 11.45 0.49 20.01
N ILE A 15 11.14 1.39 20.95
CA ILE A 15 9.78 1.92 21.12
C ILE A 15 9.34 2.71 19.87
N PHE A 16 10.25 3.51 19.31
CA PHE A 16 9.97 4.28 18.10
C PHE A 16 9.71 3.38 16.89
N GLU A 17 10.54 2.35 16.69
CA GLU A 17 10.34 1.36 15.63
C GLU A 17 9.04 0.56 15.82
N ALA A 18 8.75 0.12 17.04
CA ALA A 18 7.51 -0.59 17.35
C ALA A 18 6.28 0.28 17.08
N TYR A 19 6.34 1.56 17.41
CA TYR A 19 5.28 2.51 17.08
C TYR A 19 5.11 2.67 15.57
N GLY A 20 6.21 2.83 14.82
CA GLY A 20 6.19 2.91 13.36
C GLY A 20 5.57 1.67 12.72
N TYR A 21 5.96 0.48 13.20
CA TYR A 21 5.38 -0.79 12.77
C TYR A 21 3.87 -0.87 13.03
N ILE A 22 3.41 -0.51 14.22
CA ILE A 22 1.97 -0.51 14.57
C ILE A 22 1.17 0.44 13.66
N GLN A 23 1.72 1.61 13.35
CA GLN A 23 1.06 2.55 12.43
C GLN A 23 1.00 1.99 11.01
N ASN A 24 2.08 1.36 10.54
CA ASN A 24 2.10 0.74 9.22
C ASN A 24 1.06 -0.39 9.12
N GLU A 25 1.03 -1.31 10.08
CA GLU A 25 0.06 -2.42 10.12
C GLU A 25 -1.40 -1.95 10.15
N ARG A 26 -1.68 -0.81 10.80
CA ARG A 26 -3.02 -0.21 10.77
C ARG A 26 -3.39 0.31 9.38
N ILE A 27 -2.44 0.92 8.67
CA ILE A 27 -2.65 1.45 7.32
C ILE A 27 -2.83 0.30 6.32
N THR A 28 -1.90 -0.67 6.33
CA THR A 28 -1.95 -1.83 5.42
C THR A 28 -3.17 -2.70 5.69
N GLY A 29 -3.54 -2.91 6.95
CA GLY A 29 -4.79 -3.59 7.34
C GLY A 29 -6.03 -2.87 6.83
N LYS A 30 -6.03 -1.52 6.82
CA LYS A 30 -7.12 -0.73 6.23
C LYS A 30 -7.21 -0.94 4.72
N TYR A 31 -6.09 -0.92 4.00
CA TYR A 31 -6.07 -1.17 2.56
C TYR A 31 -6.59 -2.57 2.23
N TRP A 32 -6.11 -3.58 2.94
CA TRP A 32 -6.53 -4.97 2.78
C TRP A 32 -8.03 -5.18 3.08
N GLN A 33 -8.59 -4.50 4.07
CA GLN A 33 -10.04 -4.57 4.32
C GLN A 33 -10.87 -3.82 3.27
N ASN A 34 -10.34 -2.70 2.75
CA ASN A 34 -11.07 -1.83 1.84
C ASN A 34 -10.99 -2.29 0.37
N ILE A 35 -9.95 -3.02 -0.04
CA ILE A 35 -9.84 -3.53 -1.41
C ILE A 35 -11.03 -4.42 -1.79
N GLY A 36 -11.60 -5.14 -0.82
CA GLY A 36 -12.83 -5.91 -1.01
C GLY A 36 -14.09 -5.08 -1.34
N LYS A 37 -14.03 -3.75 -1.18
CA LYS A 37 -15.13 -2.83 -1.48
C LYS A 37 -15.00 -2.18 -2.86
N VAL A 38 -13.81 -2.21 -3.46
CA VAL A 38 -13.57 -1.74 -4.83
C VAL A 38 -14.23 -2.71 -5.82
N LYS A 39 -14.70 -2.19 -6.96
CA LYS A 39 -15.32 -3.00 -8.02
C LYS A 39 -14.77 -2.63 -9.39
N VAL A 40 -14.72 -3.62 -10.28
CA VAL A 40 -14.43 -3.42 -11.70
C VAL A 40 -15.47 -2.48 -12.30
N GLY A 41 -15.00 -1.57 -13.17
CA GLY A 41 -15.83 -0.54 -13.80
C GLY A 41 -15.91 0.78 -13.03
N MET A 42 -15.41 0.85 -11.79
CA MET A 42 -15.25 2.12 -11.07
C MET A 42 -14.14 2.96 -11.70
N THR A 43 -14.20 4.28 -11.50
CA THR A 43 -13.04 5.12 -11.82
C THR A 43 -11.92 4.85 -10.81
N LEU A 44 -10.68 5.10 -11.24
CA LEU A 44 -9.51 4.96 -10.39
C LEU A 44 -9.61 5.88 -9.16
N GLU A 45 -10.14 7.10 -9.34
CA GLU A 45 -10.37 8.06 -8.25
C GLU A 45 -11.36 7.51 -7.20
N GLU A 46 -12.48 6.92 -7.63
CA GLU A 46 -13.45 6.29 -6.74
C GLU A 46 -12.82 5.13 -5.98
N ALA A 47 -12.08 4.28 -6.68
CA ALA A 47 -11.37 3.15 -6.09
C ALA A 47 -10.38 3.60 -5.01
N ARG A 48 -9.59 4.62 -5.31
CA ARG A 48 -8.64 5.24 -4.38
C ARG A 48 -9.31 5.84 -3.15
N LYS A 49 -10.41 6.55 -3.34
CA LYS A 49 -11.23 7.07 -2.24
C LYS A 49 -11.77 5.95 -1.33
N ILE A 50 -12.16 4.81 -1.90
CA ILE A 50 -12.64 3.64 -1.16
C ILE A 50 -11.51 2.98 -0.37
N ILE A 51 -10.34 2.78 -0.99
CA ILE A 51 -9.14 2.28 -0.30
C ILE A 51 -8.76 3.21 0.86
N GLY A 52 -8.94 4.52 0.63
CA GLY A 52 -8.59 5.57 1.55
C GLY A 52 -7.14 6.00 1.41
N ASP A 53 -6.59 5.88 0.19
CA ASP A 53 -5.26 6.37 -0.21
C ASP A 53 -5.32 7.77 -0.86
N SER A 54 -6.51 8.34 -1.08
CA SER A 54 -6.70 9.66 -1.72
C SER A 54 -5.98 10.80 -0.98
N LYS A 55 -5.69 10.64 0.32
CA LYS A 55 -4.91 11.60 1.12
C LYS A 55 -3.41 11.55 0.83
N TYR A 56 -2.94 10.50 0.16
CA TYR A 56 -1.54 10.30 -0.17
C TYR A 56 -1.22 10.66 -1.64
N GLU A 57 -2.19 11.21 -2.38
CA GLU A 57 -1.95 11.88 -3.66
C GLU A 57 -1.02 13.09 -3.52
N SER A 58 -0.98 13.68 -2.33
CA SER A 58 -0.08 14.78 -1.98
C SER A 58 1.06 14.30 -1.07
N TRP A 59 2.25 14.20 -1.67
CA TRP A 59 3.56 14.41 -1.06
C TRP A 59 4.12 13.30 -0.14
N THR A 60 4.96 12.44 -0.71
CA THR A 60 6.42 12.31 -0.46
C THR A 60 6.88 11.00 -1.11
N GLN A 61 8.10 10.98 -1.67
CA GLN A 61 8.73 9.78 -2.24
C GLN A 61 8.92 8.64 -1.22
N ASP A 62 8.57 8.89 0.05
CA ASP A 62 8.95 8.12 1.21
C ASP A 62 7.75 7.37 1.84
N ASN A 63 6.51 7.72 1.46
CA ASN A 63 5.30 7.02 1.90
C ASN A 63 4.79 6.10 0.80
N LYS A 64 4.99 4.79 0.96
CA LYS A 64 4.60 3.71 0.03
C LYS A 64 3.09 3.51 -0.09
N SER A 65 2.37 4.51 -0.55
CA SER A 65 0.93 4.42 -0.78
C SER A 65 0.63 4.52 -2.27
N GLY A 66 0.23 3.39 -2.84
CA GLY A 66 -0.32 3.30 -4.19
C GLY A 66 0.70 3.60 -5.29
N GLU A 67 1.83 2.88 -5.30
CA GLU A 67 2.78 2.97 -6.41
C GLU A 67 2.12 2.42 -7.67
N ILE A 68 2.23 3.17 -8.78
CA ILE A 68 1.78 2.68 -10.09
C ILE A 68 2.85 1.73 -10.62
N ILE A 69 2.50 0.45 -10.65
CA ILE A 69 3.31 -0.60 -11.23
C ILE A 69 2.93 -0.77 -12.70
N VAL A 70 3.93 -0.68 -13.57
CA VAL A 70 3.81 -1.00 -14.99
C VAL A 70 4.54 -2.31 -15.22
N SER A 71 3.79 -3.35 -15.58
CA SER A 71 4.37 -4.67 -15.86
C SER A 71 4.04 -5.13 -17.27
N LYS A 72 4.90 -5.96 -17.84
CA LYS A 72 4.75 -6.53 -19.18
C LYS A 72 4.73 -8.04 -19.07
N ASP A 73 3.68 -8.67 -19.60
CA ASP A 73 3.58 -10.12 -19.62
C ASP A 73 4.49 -10.75 -20.69
N THR A 74 4.56 -12.08 -20.71
CA THR A 74 5.37 -12.85 -21.68
C THR A 74 4.91 -12.68 -23.13
N ASN A 75 3.67 -12.26 -23.36
CA ASN A 75 3.10 -12.00 -24.68
C ASN A 75 3.25 -10.53 -25.10
N GLY A 76 3.87 -9.72 -24.24
CA GLY A 76 4.13 -8.30 -24.45
C GLY A 76 2.98 -7.36 -24.10
N LYS A 77 1.91 -7.85 -23.49
CA LYS A 77 0.81 -7.01 -22.98
C LYS A 77 1.29 -6.23 -21.77
N ILE A 78 1.08 -4.92 -21.81
CA ILE A 78 1.37 -4.01 -20.69
C ILE A 78 0.15 -3.97 -19.78
N SER A 79 0.37 -4.06 -18.47
CA SER A 79 -0.65 -3.86 -17.45
C SER A 79 -0.22 -2.76 -16.48
N TYR A 80 -1.21 -2.02 -15.99
CA TYR A 80 -1.05 -0.91 -15.06
C TYR A 80 -1.83 -1.26 -13.81
N ALA A 81 -1.18 -1.19 -12.66
CA ALA A 81 -1.80 -1.45 -11.38
C ALA A 81 -1.35 -0.43 -10.33
N ILE A 82 -2.23 -0.12 -9.39
CA ILE A 82 -1.84 0.47 -8.12
C ILE A 82 -1.62 -0.67 -7.13
N GLU A 83 -0.42 -0.75 -6.56
CA GLU A 83 -0.07 -1.73 -5.53
C GLU A 83 -0.08 -1.09 -4.14
N TYR A 84 -0.61 -1.82 -3.16
CA TYR A 84 -0.66 -1.42 -1.76
C TYR A 84 0.10 -2.42 -0.91
N ASP A 85 0.91 -1.93 0.04
CA ASP A 85 1.58 -2.80 0.99
C ASP A 85 0.54 -3.60 1.80
N MET A 86 0.78 -4.91 1.89
CA MET A 86 0.00 -5.85 2.70
C MET A 86 0.29 -5.73 4.20
N VAL A 87 -0.57 -6.38 4.99
CA VAL A 87 -0.26 -6.69 6.40
C VAL A 87 0.88 -7.69 6.51
N PHE A 88 1.62 -7.62 7.62
CA PHE A 88 2.72 -8.55 7.88
C PHE A 88 2.28 -10.02 7.78
N GLY A 89 3.02 -10.82 7.00
CA GLY A 89 2.84 -12.27 6.90
C GLY A 89 1.94 -12.74 5.76
N ALA A 90 1.41 -11.84 4.92
CA ALA A 90 0.79 -12.24 3.67
C ALA A 90 1.86 -12.53 2.58
N SER A 91 1.43 -13.15 1.48
CA SER A 91 2.25 -13.64 0.37
C SER A 91 2.25 -12.77 -0.90
N ASP A 92 1.14 -12.06 -1.20
CA ASP A 92 1.10 -11.06 -2.28
C ASP A 92 0.33 -9.78 -1.90
N ASN A 93 0.75 -8.65 -2.47
CA ASN A 93 0.19 -7.33 -2.21
C ASN A 93 -1.17 -7.15 -2.90
N PRO A 94 -2.15 -6.47 -2.27
CA PRO A 94 -3.36 -6.02 -2.94
C PRO A 94 -3.06 -5.09 -4.13
N LYS A 95 -3.71 -5.33 -5.26
CA LYS A 95 -3.52 -4.57 -6.51
C LYS A 95 -4.84 -4.17 -7.15
N ILE A 96 -4.89 -2.96 -7.67
CA ILE A 96 -6.01 -2.45 -8.50
C ILE A 96 -5.48 -2.22 -9.90
N TYR A 97 -5.89 -3.05 -10.85
CA TYR A 97 -5.54 -2.88 -12.25
C TYR A 97 -6.50 -1.92 -12.93
N PHE A 98 -5.99 -1.10 -13.86
CA PHE A 98 -6.79 -0.13 -14.56
C PHE A 98 -6.31 0.07 -16.00
N ASP A 99 -7.20 0.60 -16.84
CA ASP A 99 -6.83 1.08 -18.18
C ASP A 99 -6.22 2.49 -18.05
N PRO A 100 -4.98 2.72 -18.52
CA PRO A 100 -4.30 4.00 -18.38
C PRO A 100 -4.95 5.13 -19.20
N ASN A 101 -5.75 4.82 -20.22
CA ASN A 101 -6.40 5.82 -21.08
C ASN A 101 -7.74 6.28 -20.50
N THR A 102 -8.49 5.37 -19.89
CA THR A 102 -9.83 5.65 -19.34
C THR A 102 -9.83 5.84 -17.82
N LEU A 103 -8.75 5.40 -17.15
CA LEU A 103 -8.63 5.33 -15.69
C LEU A 103 -9.78 4.55 -15.05
N ILE A 104 -10.28 3.52 -15.74
CA ILE A 104 -11.31 2.62 -15.23
C ILE A 104 -10.65 1.37 -14.67
N VAL A 105 -11.09 0.92 -13.50
CA VAL A 105 -10.65 -0.32 -12.88
C VAL A 105 -11.08 -1.51 -13.73
N THR A 106 -10.10 -2.33 -14.12
CA THR A 106 -10.30 -3.50 -14.99
C THR A 106 -10.23 -4.81 -14.22
N GLU A 107 -9.45 -4.87 -13.14
CA GLU A 107 -9.26 -6.06 -12.32
C GLU A 107 -8.82 -5.67 -10.90
N ILE A 108 -9.10 -6.54 -9.92
CA ILE A 108 -8.73 -6.35 -8.52
C ILE A 108 -8.11 -7.64 -7.99
N SER A 109 -6.88 -7.56 -7.50
CA SER A 109 -6.26 -8.59 -6.68
C SER A 109 -6.32 -8.17 -5.21
N LYS A 110 -6.80 -9.05 -4.34
CA LYS A 110 -6.90 -8.76 -2.91
C LYS A 110 -5.62 -9.02 -2.14
N GLY A 111 -4.60 -9.61 -2.80
CA GLY A 111 -3.50 -10.25 -2.10
C GLY A 111 -3.94 -11.53 -1.39
N GLU A 112 -2.99 -12.42 -1.13
CA GLU A 112 -3.17 -13.66 -0.38
C GLU A 112 -2.24 -13.69 0.83
#